data_AF-A0A7D9CZ22-F1
#
_entry.id   AF-A0A7D9CZ22-F1
#
_cell.length_a   1.000
_cell.length_b   1.000
_cell.length_c   1.000
_cell.angle_alpha   90.00
_cell.angle_beta   90.00
_cell.angle_gamma   90.00
#
_symmetry.space_group_name_H-M   'P 1'
#
loop_
_entity.id
_entity.type
_entity.pdbx_description
1 polymer ?
#
loop_
_entity_poly.entity_id
_entity_poly.type
_entity_poly.pdbx_seq_one_letter_code
_entity_poly.pdbx_strand_id
1 'polypeptide(L)'
;MILLRTLATLSKTSVKKSKPLLTDILPRKKVISKLLFDFNARYNYHHYLPVVMDIYDKMESDKEPVTNKLKGSDLIIFQRVLKEIRIQTHSSNKYLKELEDSLIEEAATLGNRDALTIICFKSLDDTTGEYTKDDKEQAKIFINKLSKLKHPLVFKMAGDHYYRKSDIKKAVKLYGKFLKLDNNSFLASEVYKTLGMLSFQEQKLMQAKVFMEKAINLAPSNKVSQAHFILGLINEIDPLKARYHFEMAASEGFLESFVNLGFLELNYFRNIYKSKLWFKLGAELGDYNCMIGLFDCYMKEENWKNAKITYDKTVHYLRDIKSGINLDHLRSSSVEKLNRMLGELEHSASNISSIKKQDSEKPIVEKEITGAMAKSKWDI
;
A
#
# COMPACT_ATOMS: atom_id res chain seq x y z
N MET A 1 1.23 -25.19 -31.07
CA MET A 1 0.89 -23.80 -30.70
C MET A 1 -0.56 -23.45 -31.06
N ILE A 2 -1.46 -24.44 -31.07
CA ILE A 2 -2.92 -24.27 -31.25
C ILE A 2 -3.68 -24.60 -29.94
N LEU A 3 -3.01 -25.25 -28.96
CA LEU A 3 -3.68 -25.87 -27.81
C LEU A 3 -4.01 -24.93 -26.64
N LEU A 4 -3.34 -23.79 -26.49
CA LEU A 4 -3.64 -22.85 -25.39
C LEU A 4 -4.89 -21.98 -25.65
N ARG A 5 -5.31 -21.81 -26.92
CA ARG A 5 -6.56 -21.09 -27.25
C ARG A 5 -7.80 -21.97 -27.27
N THR A 6 -7.64 -23.29 -27.46
CA THR A 6 -8.79 -24.19 -27.70
C THR A 6 -9.57 -24.61 -26.45
N LEU A 7 -9.18 -24.20 -25.24
CA LEU A 7 -9.82 -24.67 -24.00
C LEU A 7 -10.31 -23.57 -23.04
N ALA A 8 -10.06 -22.29 -23.33
CA ALA A 8 -10.59 -21.17 -22.53
C ALA A 8 -12.05 -20.78 -22.86
N THR A 9 -12.69 -21.42 -23.85
CA THR A 9 -14.03 -21.06 -24.34
C THR A 9 -15.19 -21.87 -23.74
N LEU A 10 -14.99 -22.65 -22.68
CA LEU A 10 -16.06 -23.38 -21.99
C LEU A 10 -16.22 -22.96 -20.53
N SER A 11 -16.83 -21.79 -20.30
CA SER A 11 -17.90 -21.57 -19.29
C SER A 11 -18.09 -20.08 -18.97
N LYS A 12 -18.81 -19.35 -19.83
CA LYS A 12 -19.47 -18.08 -19.44
C LYS A 12 -20.86 -17.98 -20.05
N THR A 13 -21.79 -18.82 -19.59
CA THR A 13 -23.23 -18.52 -19.73
C THR A 13 -23.65 -17.62 -18.57
N SER A 14 -23.46 -16.31 -18.73
CA SER A 14 -24.15 -15.32 -17.89
C SER A 14 -24.49 -14.07 -18.70
N VAL A 15 -25.78 -13.88 -18.95
CA VAL A 15 -26.51 -12.64 -19.29
C VAL A 15 -25.67 -11.54 -19.97
N LYS A 16 -25.82 -11.42 -21.29
CA LYS A 16 -25.20 -10.38 -22.13
C LYS A 16 -25.68 -8.96 -21.73
N LYS A 17 -24.96 -8.32 -20.81
CA LYS A 17 -24.73 -6.86 -20.94
C LYS A 17 -23.81 -6.67 -22.14
N SER A 18 -24.19 -5.78 -23.07
CA SER A 18 -23.36 -5.48 -24.24
C SER A 18 -21.96 -5.06 -23.79
N LYS A 19 -20.93 -5.70 -24.34
CA LYS A 19 -19.53 -5.36 -24.09
C LYS A 19 -19.31 -3.87 -24.41
N PRO A 20 -18.78 -3.07 -23.47
CA PRO A 20 -18.58 -1.65 -23.70
C PRO A 20 -17.48 -1.43 -24.73
N LEU A 21 -17.55 -0.30 -25.45
CA LEU A 21 -16.50 0.11 -26.37
C LEU A 21 -15.20 0.36 -25.59
N LEU A 22 -14.06 -0.05 -26.17
CA LEU A 22 -12.77 0.12 -25.50
C LEU A 22 -12.49 1.59 -25.19
N THR A 23 -12.87 2.50 -26.09
CA THR A 23 -12.68 3.95 -25.93
C THR A 23 -13.34 4.53 -24.69
N ASP A 24 -14.40 3.90 -24.19
CA ASP A 24 -15.18 4.39 -23.06
C ASP A 24 -14.58 3.95 -21.73
N ILE A 25 -13.89 2.80 -21.73
CA ILE A 25 -13.27 2.22 -20.53
C ILE A 25 -11.77 2.54 -20.42
N LEU A 26 -11.12 2.91 -21.52
CA LEU A 26 -9.69 3.14 -21.56
C LEU A 26 -9.31 4.40 -20.75
N PRO A 27 -8.18 4.38 -20.01
CA PRO A 27 -7.70 5.59 -19.34
C PRO A 27 -7.45 6.76 -20.30
N ARG A 28 -7.45 7.98 -19.75
CA ARG A 28 -7.22 9.20 -20.53
C ARG A 28 -5.93 9.10 -21.34
N LYS A 29 -6.00 9.42 -22.64
CA LYS A 29 -4.86 9.43 -23.60
C LYS A 29 -3.59 10.07 -23.04
N LYS A 30 -3.72 11.21 -22.33
CA LYS A 30 -2.58 11.94 -21.74
C LYS A 30 -1.81 11.08 -20.75
N VAL A 31 -2.51 10.31 -19.91
CA VAL A 31 -1.90 9.43 -18.91
C VAL A 31 -1.17 8.26 -19.59
N ILE A 32 -1.83 7.61 -20.55
CA ILE A 32 -1.22 6.49 -21.31
C ILE A 32 0.01 6.97 -22.08
N SER A 33 -0.07 8.13 -22.74
CA SER A 33 1.05 8.68 -23.52
C SER A 33 2.25 9.02 -22.65
N LYS A 34 2.02 9.55 -21.43
CA LYS A 34 3.07 9.80 -20.45
C LYS A 34 3.75 8.49 -20.02
N LEU A 35 2.97 7.48 -19.63
CA LEU A 35 3.55 6.21 -19.18
C LEU A 35 4.24 5.45 -20.31
N LEU A 36 3.73 5.51 -21.55
CA LEU A 36 4.43 4.97 -22.71
C LEU A 36 5.82 5.60 -22.87
N PHE A 37 5.94 6.92 -22.66
CA PHE A 37 7.23 7.60 -22.66
C PHE A 37 8.12 7.13 -21.50
N ASP A 38 7.59 7.06 -20.27
CA ASP A 38 8.33 6.62 -19.08
C ASP A 38 8.85 5.17 -19.22
N PHE A 39 8.12 4.30 -19.92
CA PHE A 39 8.55 2.93 -20.25
C PHE A 39 9.41 2.83 -21.50
N ASN A 40 9.84 3.94 -22.11
CA ASN A 40 10.62 3.99 -23.34
C ASN A 40 9.97 3.21 -24.50
N ALA A 41 8.65 3.34 -24.66
CA ALA A 41 7.92 2.69 -25.73
C ALA A 41 8.42 3.17 -27.10
N ARG A 42 8.57 2.23 -28.04
CA ARG A 42 9.01 2.52 -29.41
C ARG A 42 8.01 3.39 -30.18
N TYR A 43 6.73 3.25 -29.86
CA TYR A 43 5.63 3.87 -30.59
C TYR A 43 4.74 4.72 -29.68
N ASN A 44 4.01 5.65 -30.28
CA ASN A 44 3.06 6.49 -29.56
C ASN A 44 1.68 5.83 -29.45
N TYR A 45 0.80 6.43 -28.64
CA TYR A 45 -0.57 5.96 -28.43
C TYR A 45 -1.35 5.66 -29.72
N HIS A 46 -1.20 6.46 -30.77
CA HIS A 46 -1.94 6.29 -32.03
C HIS A 46 -1.53 5.04 -32.81
N HIS A 47 -0.30 4.55 -32.62
CA HIS A 47 0.15 3.31 -33.24
C HIS A 47 -0.30 2.08 -32.45
N TYR A 48 -0.35 2.19 -31.12
CA TYR A 48 -0.83 1.12 -30.27
C TYR A 48 -2.34 0.91 -30.39
N LEU A 49 -3.11 2.01 -30.37
CA LEU A 49 -4.56 1.96 -30.23
C LEU A 49 -5.26 1.04 -31.25
N PRO A 50 -4.97 1.09 -32.57
CA PRO A 50 -5.65 0.21 -33.53
C PRO A 50 -5.42 -1.28 -33.26
N VAL A 51 -4.20 -1.66 -32.86
CA VAL A 51 -3.86 -3.06 -32.57
C VAL A 51 -4.52 -3.50 -31.26
N VAL A 52 -4.48 -2.64 -30.23
CA VAL A 52 -5.11 -2.94 -28.94
C VAL A 52 -6.64 -3.02 -29.07
N MET A 53 -7.25 -2.16 -29.89
CA MET A 53 -8.67 -2.23 -30.21
C MET A 53 -9.03 -3.53 -30.93
N ASP A 54 -8.24 -3.93 -31.94
CA ASP A 54 -8.49 -5.18 -32.67
C ASP A 54 -8.34 -6.41 -31.76
N ILE A 55 -7.35 -6.42 -30.86
CA ILE A 55 -7.22 -7.46 -29.82
C ILE A 55 -8.45 -7.45 -28.92
N TYR A 56 -8.86 -6.29 -28.42
CA TYR A 56 -10.03 -6.16 -27.54
C TYR A 56 -11.30 -6.68 -28.21
N ASP A 57 -11.58 -6.26 -29.45
CA ASP A 57 -12.79 -6.63 -30.17
C ASP A 57 -12.86 -8.14 -30.43
N LYS A 58 -11.70 -8.78 -30.66
CA LYS A 58 -11.59 -10.21 -30.95
C LYS A 58 -11.42 -11.12 -29.73
N MET A 59 -11.33 -10.61 -28.50
CA MET A 59 -11.20 -11.45 -27.29
C MET A 59 -12.33 -12.49 -27.12
N GLU A 60 -13.52 -12.23 -27.69
CA GLU A 60 -14.69 -13.13 -27.64
C GLU A 60 -14.94 -13.83 -29.00
N SER A 61 -14.04 -13.68 -29.96
CA SER A 61 -14.15 -14.21 -31.31
C SER A 61 -13.08 -15.26 -31.57
N ASP A 62 -13.40 -16.29 -32.36
CA ASP A 62 -12.41 -17.27 -32.83
C ASP A 62 -11.42 -16.70 -33.86
N LYS A 63 -11.54 -15.41 -34.21
CA LYS A 63 -10.69 -14.74 -35.20
C LYS A 63 -9.41 -14.21 -34.55
N GLU A 64 -8.29 -14.45 -35.21
CA GLU A 64 -7.00 -13.93 -34.74
C GLU A 64 -6.91 -12.40 -34.90
N PRO A 65 -6.35 -11.69 -33.91
CA PRO A 65 -6.07 -10.27 -34.03
C PRO A 65 -4.93 -10.00 -35.01
N VAL A 66 -5.04 -8.90 -35.75
CA VAL A 66 -4.04 -8.41 -36.68
C VAL A 66 -2.99 -7.64 -35.90
N THR A 67 -1.92 -8.34 -35.51
CA THR A 67 -0.84 -7.80 -34.68
C THR A 67 0.43 -7.46 -35.46
N ASN A 68 0.45 -7.69 -36.78
CA ASN A 68 1.64 -7.58 -37.66
C ASN A 68 2.40 -6.26 -37.60
N LYS A 69 1.78 -5.18 -37.10
CA LYS A 69 2.38 -3.85 -36.99
C LYS A 69 3.24 -3.69 -35.72
N LEU A 70 3.08 -4.55 -34.71
CA LEU A 70 3.76 -4.46 -33.42
C LEU A 70 4.50 -5.75 -33.10
N LYS A 71 5.61 -5.64 -32.36
CA LYS A 71 6.30 -6.80 -31.81
C LYS A 71 5.66 -7.20 -30.49
N GLY A 72 5.83 -8.45 -30.06
CA GLY A 72 5.36 -8.88 -28.74
C GLY A 72 5.94 -8.08 -27.57
N SER A 73 7.16 -7.52 -27.71
CA SER A 73 7.73 -6.58 -26.74
C SER A 73 6.91 -5.29 -26.60
N ASP A 74 6.36 -4.81 -27.71
CA ASP A 74 5.57 -3.58 -27.72
C ASP A 74 4.24 -3.81 -26.98
N LEU A 75 3.59 -4.95 -27.20
CA LEU A 75 2.35 -5.35 -26.50
C LEU A 75 2.56 -5.46 -24.98
N ILE A 76 3.69 -6.03 -24.55
CA ILE A 76 4.04 -6.10 -23.11
C ILE A 76 4.22 -4.71 -22.51
N ILE A 77 4.80 -3.75 -23.23
CA ILE A 77 4.91 -2.38 -22.74
C ILE A 77 3.52 -1.77 -22.53
N PHE A 78 2.61 -1.92 -23.50
CA PHE A 78 1.25 -1.40 -23.36
C PHE A 78 0.49 -2.07 -22.21
N GLN A 79 0.67 -3.38 -22.03
CA GLN A 79 0.12 -4.11 -20.89
C GLN A 79 0.65 -3.57 -19.55
N ARG A 80 1.95 -3.28 -19.45
CA ARG A 80 2.55 -2.68 -18.24
C ARG A 80 1.98 -1.30 -17.95
N VAL A 81 1.72 -0.49 -18.99
CA VAL A 81 1.05 0.81 -18.85
C VAL A 81 -0.34 0.64 -18.25
N LEU A 82 -1.17 -0.26 -18.79
CA LEU A 82 -2.51 -0.50 -18.25
C LEU A 82 -2.46 -0.99 -16.81
N LYS A 83 -1.55 -1.93 -16.50
CA LYS A 83 -1.34 -2.45 -15.15
C LYS A 83 -0.94 -1.35 -14.17
N GLU A 84 -0.02 -0.46 -14.55
CA GLU A 84 0.44 0.62 -13.68
C GLU A 84 -0.68 1.63 -13.41
N ILE A 85 -1.47 1.99 -14.43
CA ILE A 85 -2.65 2.85 -14.25
C ILE A 85 -3.65 2.18 -13.30
N ARG A 86 -3.93 0.89 -13.51
CA ARG A 86 -4.84 0.12 -12.64
C ARG A 86 -4.40 0.15 -11.18
N ILE A 87 -3.10 -0.07 -10.92
CA ILE A 87 -2.52 -0.03 -9.57
C ILE A 87 -2.64 1.38 -8.97
N GLN A 88 -2.27 2.42 -9.71
CA GLN A 88 -2.29 3.82 -9.22
C GLN A 88 -3.71 4.34 -8.96
N THR A 89 -4.67 3.92 -9.76
CA THR A 89 -6.07 4.37 -9.67
C THR A 89 -6.93 3.48 -8.79
N HIS A 90 -6.39 2.37 -8.30
CA HIS A 90 -7.13 1.30 -7.62
C HIS A 90 -8.40 0.87 -8.39
N SER A 91 -8.38 0.97 -9.71
CA SER A 91 -9.56 0.70 -10.55
C SER A 91 -9.72 -0.80 -10.79
N SER A 92 -10.96 -1.30 -10.74
CA SER A 92 -11.27 -2.72 -10.97
C SER A 92 -12.25 -2.86 -12.15
N ASN A 93 -11.75 -2.74 -13.37
CA ASN A 93 -12.53 -3.02 -14.57
C ASN A 93 -12.19 -4.42 -15.10
N LYS A 94 -13.18 -5.32 -15.13
CA LYS A 94 -13.04 -6.70 -15.62
C LYS A 94 -12.52 -6.75 -17.06
N TYR A 95 -13.06 -5.94 -17.96
CA TYR A 95 -12.69 -5.93 -19.38
C TYR A 95 -11.26 -5.44 -19.62
N LEU A 96 -10.80 -4.45 -18.86
CA LEU A 96 -9.40 -4.01 -18.92
C LEU A 96 -8.44 -5.07 -18.38
N LYS A 97 -8.86 -5.82 -17.35
CA LYS A 97 -8.07 -6.94 -16.83
C LYS A 97 -7.98 -8.09 -17.86
N GLU A 98 -9.09 -8.45 -18.50
CA GLU A 98 -9.12 -9.43 -19.59
C GLU A 98 -8.28 -8.97 -20.79
N LEU A 99 -8.27 -7.66 -21.09
CA LEU A 99 -7.40 -7.08 -22.12
C LEU A 99 -5.91 -7.17 -21.74
N GLU A 100 -5.54 -6.89 -20.49
CA GLU A 100 -4.16 -7.07 -20.03
C GLU A 100 -3.69 -8.52 -20.21
N ASP A 101 -4.53 -9.50 -19.88
CA ASP A 101 -4.22 -10.91 -20.07
C ASP A 101 -4.08 -11.26 -21.56
N SER A 102 -5.01 -10.80 -22.40
CA SER A 102 -4.99 -11.03 -23.85
C SER A 102 -3.75 -10.43 -24.51
N LEU A 103 -3.29 -9.25 -24.09
CA LEU A 103 -2.06 -8.64 -24.58
C LEU A 103 -0.81 -9.49 -24.28
N ILE A 104 -0.78 -10.19 -23.15
CA ILE A 104 0.31 -11.10 -22.79
C ILE A 104 0.26 -12.35 -23.69
N GLU A 105 -0.93 -12.90 -23.92
CA GLU A 105 -1.12 -14.05 -24.80
C GLU A 105 -0.65 -13.74 -26.23
N GLU A 106 -1.10 -12.63 -26.80
CA GLU A 106 -0.64 -12.19 -28.13
C GLU A 106 0.85 -11.88 -28.16
N ALA A 107 1.42 -11.34 -27.09
CA ALA A 107 2.86 -11.14 -27.03
C ALA A 107 3.62 -12.48 -27.08
N ALA A 108 3.10 -13.52 -26.43
CA ALA A 108 3.70 -14.85 -26.44
C ALA A 108 3.56 -15.55 -27.80
N THR A 109 2.42 -15.39 -28.49
CA THR A 109 2.24 -15.91 -29.87
C THR A 109 3.23 -15.26 -30.84
N LEU A 110 3.53 -13.98 -30.64
CA LEU A 110 4.58 -13.24 -31.36
C LEU A 110 6.02 -13.60 -30.93
N GLY A 111 6.20 -14.63 -30.11
CA GLY A 111 7.51 -15.15 -29.71
C GLY A 111 8.20 -14.35 -28.59
N ASN A 112 7.48 -13.47 -27.88
CA ASN A 112 8.06 -12.78 -26.73
C ASN A 112 8.29 -13.74 -25.56
N ARG A 113 9.56 -13.85 -25.13
CA ARG A 113 9.98 -14.76 -24.06
C ARG A 113 9.50 -14.33 -22.68
N ASP A 114 9.39 -13.03 -22.41
CA ASP A 114 8.87 -12.52 -21.13
C ASP A 114 7.40 -12.93 -20.99
N ALA A 115 6.61 -12.67 -22.03
CA ALA A 115 5.20 -13.02 -22.12
C ALA A 115 4.97 -14.52 -21.92
N LEU A 116 5.73 -15.34 -22.65
CA LEU A 116 5.69 -16.80 -22.51
C LEU A 116 6.02 -17.24 -21.08
N THR A 117 7.02 -16.62 -20.45
CA THR A 117 7.39 -16.90 -19.05
C THR A 117 6.24 -16.57 -18.11
N ILE A 118 5.59 -15.41 -18.28
CA ILE A 118 4.45 -14.97 -17.48
C ILE A 118 3.30 -15.98 -17.57
N ILE A 119 2.94 -16.41 -18.79
CA ILE A 119 1.87 -17.38 -19.01
C ILE A 119 2.22 -18.74 -18.37
N CYS A 120 3.45 -19.22 -18.52
CA CYS A 120 3.85 -20.50 -17.94
C CYS A 120 3.75 -20.51 -16.42
N PHE A 121 4.10 -19.43 -15.73
CA PHE A 121 3.95 -19.36 -14.28
C PHE A 121 2.52 -19.08 -13.84
N LYS A 122 1.75 -18.31 -14.61
CA LYS A 122 0.30 -18.14 -14.39
C LYS A 122 -0.41 -19.49 -14.42
N SER A 123 -0.11 -20.34 -15.40
CA SER A 123 -0.72 -21.67 -15.49
C SER A 123 -0.28 -22.62 -14.36
N LEU A 124 0.97 -22.55 -13.90
CA LEU A 124 1.46 -23.35 -12.78
C LEU A 124 0.87 -22.93 -11.42
N ASP A 125 0.64 -21.64 -11.23
CA ASP A 125 0.04 -21.08 -10.01
C ASP A 125 -1.48 -21.10 -10.01
N ASP A 126 -2.10 -21.48 -11.14
CA ASP A 126 -3.55 -21.51 -11.25
C ASP A 126 -4.19 -22.54 -10.32
N THR A 127 -5.10 -22.04 -9.48
CA THR A 127 -5.98 -22.81 -8.60
C THR A 127 -7.44 -22.76 -9.03
N THR A 128 -7.78 -22.01 -10.09
CA THR A 128 -9.16 -21.82 -10.55
C THR A 128 -9.65 -22.96 -11.43
N GLY A 129 -8.72 -23.73 -12.01
CA GLY A 129 -9.05 -24.81 -12.95
C GLY A 129 -9.14 -24.33 -14.40
N GLU A 130 -8.80 -23.07 -14.66
CA GLU A 130 -8.69 -22.49 -16.01
C GLU A 130 -7.66 -23.23 -16.86
N TYR A 131 -6.56 -23.70 -16.27
CA TYR A 131 -5.50 -24.43 -16.97
C TYR A 131 -5.55 -25.94 -16.70
N THR A 132 -5.56 -26.72 -17.79
CA THR A 132 -5.59 -28.19 -17.71
C THR A 132 -4.27 -28.76 -17.21
N LYS A 133 -4.27 -30.06 -16.87
CA LYS A 133 -3.03 -30.78 -16.53
C LYS A 133 -2.01 -30.74 -17.67
N ASP A 134 -2.48 -30.87 -18.91
CA ASP A 134 -1.63 -30.85 -20.10
C ASP A 134 -0.99 -29.46 -20.29
N ASP A 135 -1.74 -28.39 -20.05
CA ASP A 135 -1.20 -27.01 -20.10
C ASP A 135 -0.09 -26.81 -19.06
N LYS A 136 -0.28 -27.35 -17.85
CA LYS A 136 0.73 -27.29 -16.78
C LYS A 136 1.98 -28.09 -17.15
N GLU A 137 1.85 -29.24 -17.80
CA GLU A 137 3.00 -30.00 -18.30
C GLU A 137 3.72 -29.27 -19.45
N GLN A 138 2.98 -28.67 -20.39
CA GLN A 138 3.57 -27.85 -21.44
C GLN A 138 4.33 -26.64 -20.87
N ALA A 139 3.76 -25.97 -19.87
CA ALA A 139 4.42 -24.87 -19.17
C ALA A 139 5.78 -25.28 -18.57
N LYS A 140 5.86 -26.47 -17.95
CA LYS A 140 7.13 -27.01 -17.43
C LYS A 140 8.16 -27.22 -18.55
N ILE A 141 7.74 -27.72 -19.71
CA ILE A 141 8.62 -27.91 -20.87
C ILE A 141 9.18 -26.57 -21.34
N PHE A 142 8.33 -25.54 -21.47
CA PHE A 142 8.77 -24.20 -21.87
C PHE A 142 9.68 -23.55 -20.82
N ILE A 143 9.37 -23.67 -19.53
CA ILE A 143 10.23 -23.20 -18.44
C ILE A 143 11.60 -23.84 -18.50
N ASN A 144 11.69 -25.15 -18.77
CA ASN A 144 12.97 -25.84 -18.93
C ASN A 144 13.75 -25.30 -20.14
N LYS A 145 13.09 -25.09 -21.28
CA LYS A 145 13.71 -24.49 -22.48
C LYS A 145 14.24 -23.08 -22.17
N LEU A 146 13.42 -22.23 -21.56
CA LEU A 146 13.80 -20.85 -21.17
C LEU A 146 14.93 -20.82 -20.14
N SER A 147 14.94 -21.77 -19.20
CA SER A 147 16.01 -21.93 -18.21
C SER A 147 17.34 -22.30 -18.87
N LYS A 148 17.34 -23.20 -19.87
CA LYS A 148 18.53 -23.55 -20.67
C LYS A 148 19.06 -22.35 -21.46
N LEU A 149 18.15 -21.52 -21.97
CA LEU A 149 18.49 -20.26 -22.64
C LEU A 149 18.96 -19.16 -21.68
N LYS A 150 19.01 -19.43 -20.37
CA LYS A 150 19.35 -18.46 -19.31
C LYS A 150 18.52 -17.18 -19.40
N HIS A 151 17.23 -17.29 -19.73
CA HIS A 151 16.34 -16.15 -19.78
C HIS A 151 16.13 -15.58 -18.36
N PRO A 152 16.43 -14.30 -18.07
CA PRO A 152 16.43 -13.80 -16.69
C PRO A 152 15.07 -13.96 -15.97
N LEU A 153 13.97 -13.57 -16.64
CA LEU A 153 12.64 -13.55 -16.02
C LEU A 153 12.21 -14.94 -15.54
N VAL A 154 12.64 -16.02 -16.20
CA VAL A 154 12.29 -17.39 -15.78
C VAL A 154 12.80 -17.71 -14.38
N PHE A 155 13.98 -17.21 -14.01
CA PHE A 155 14.56 -17.45 -12.70
C PHE A 155 13.90 -16.58 -11.63
N LYS A 156 13.55 -15.34 -11.96
CA LYS A 156 12.80 -14.46 -11.07
C LYS A 156 11.43 -15.05 -10.76
N MET A 157 10.66 -15.40 -11.79
CA MET A 157 9.33 -15.97 -11.63
C MET A 157 9.34 -17.35 -10.98
N ALA A 158 10.36 -18.18 -11.27
CA ALA A 158 10.56 -19.43 -10.53
C ALA A 158 10.83 -19.16 -9.04
N GLY A 159 11.65 -18.16 -8.73
CA GLY A 159 11.88 -17.71 -7.36
C GLY A 159 10.57 -17.31 -6.66
N ASP A 160 9.78 -16.45 -7.29
CA ASP A 160 8.48 -16.00 -6.80
C ASP A 160 7.51 -17.19 -6.57
N HIS A 161 7.49 -18.16 -7.49
CA HIS A 161 6.68 -19.38 -7.40
C HIS A 161 7.03 -20.22 -6.17
N TYR A 162 8.31 -20.50 -5.96
CA TYR A 162 8.74 -21.26 -4.77
C TYR A 162 8.60 -20.48 -3.48
N TYR A 163 8.77 -19.15 -3.52
CA TYR A 163 8.54 -18.27 -2.38
C TYR A 163 7.08 -18.34 -1.92
N ARG A 164 6.11 -18.26 -2.85
CA ARG A 164 4.67 -18.43 -2.54
C ARG A 164 4.33 -19.82 -1.97
N LYS A 165 5.09 -20.85 -2.36
CA LYS A 165 4.97 -22.22 -1.83
C LYS A 165 5.77 -22.46 -0.55
N SER A 166 6.32 -21.41 0.05
CA SER A 166 7.14 -21.46 1.27
C SER A 166 8.44 -22.30 1.15
N ASP A 167 8.87 -22.63 -0.06
CA ASP A 167 10.18 -23.27 -0.30
C ASP A 167 11.27 -22.20 -0.44
N ILE A 168 11.59 -21.59 0.70
CA ILE A 168 12.49 -20.43 0.77
C ILE A 168 13.88 -20.77 0.23
N LYS A 169 14.39 -21.98 0.50
CA LYS A 169 15.71 -22.42 0.03
C LYS A 169 15.80 -22.43 -1.50
N LYS A 170 14.79 -22.97 -2.19
CA LYS A 170 14.77 -22.94 -3.66
C LYS A 170 14.56 -21.53 -4.19
N ALA A 171 13.70 -20.74 -3.56
CA ALA A 171 13.46 -19.36 -3.95
C ALA A 171 14.75 -18.53 -3.95
N VAL A 172 15.49 -18.54 -2.84
CA VAL A 172 16.78 -17.82 -2.70
C VAL A 172 17.79 -18.27 -3.76
N LYS A 173 17.89 -19.58 -4.04
CA LYS A 173 18.77 -20.10 -5.09
C LYS A 173 18.41 -19.56 -6.48
N LEU A 174 17.11 -19.46 -6.79
CA LEU A 174 16.62 -18.99 -8.09
C LEU A 174 16.76 -17.48 -8.23
N TYR A 175 16.48 -16.72 -7.18
CA TYR A 175 16.81 -15.30 -7.11
C TYR A 175 18.29 -15.04 -7.32
N GLY A 176 19.16 -15.86 -6.72
CA GLY A 176 20.61 -15.80 -6.97
C GLY A 176 20.99 -16.07 -8.42
N LYS A 177 20.27 -16.95 -9.14
CA LYS A 177 20.47 -17.15 -10.58
C LYS A 177 19.99 -15.96 -11.40
N PHE A 178 18.86 -15.37 -11.03
CA PHE A 178 18.34 -14.17 -11.68
C PHE A 178 19.33 -13.00 -11.54
N LEU A 179 19.79 -12.71 -10.32
CA LEU A 179 20.73 -11.61 -10.04
C LEU A 179 22.11 -11.80 -10.70
N LYS A 180 22.47 -13.01 -11.14
CA LYS A 180 23.68 -13.22 -11.96
C LYS A 180 23.50 -12.77 -13.41
N LEU A 181 22.25 -12.69 -13.88
CA LEU A 181 21.91 -12.32 -15.25
C LEU A 181 21.41 -10.88 -15.34
N ASP A 182 20.71 -10.41 -14.30
CA ASP A 182 20.17 -9.06 -14.20
C ASP A 182 20.21 -8.60 -12.74
N ASN A 183 21.12 -7.68 -12.43
CA ASN A 183 21.32 -7.09 -11.11
C ASN A 183 21.07 -5.58 -11.06
N ASN A 184 20.65 -4.96 -12.16
CA ASN A 184 20.56 -3.52 -12.30
C ASN A 184 19.22 -3.04 -12.90
N SER A 185 18.20 -3.90 -12.89
CA SER A 185 16.86 -3.54 -13.34
C SER A 185 15.90 -3.28 -12.18
N PHE A 186 14.75 -2.73 -12.52
CA PHE A 186 13.62 -2.65 -11.59
C PHE A 186 13.23 -4.03 -11.02
N LEU A 187 13.33 -5.11 -11.82
CA LEU A 187 13.05 -6.47 -11.34
C LEU A 187 14.12 -6.93 -10.33
N ALA A 188 15.38 -6.51 -10.51
CA ALA A 188 16.43 -6.73 -9.50
C ALA A 188 16.11 -6.02 -8.18
N SER A 189 15.49 -4.84 -8.20
CA SER A 189 15.00 -4.18 -6.98
C SER A 189 14.00 -5.06 -6.22
N GLU A 190 13.00 -5.63 -6.90
CA GLU A 190 12.01 -6.51 -6.27
C GLU A 190 12.66 -7.73 -5.61
N VAL A 191 13.64 -8.33 -6.29
CA VAL A 191 14.37 -9.49 -5.78
C VAL A 191 15.25 -9.11 -4.59
N TYR A 192 15.99 -7.99 -4.66
CA TYR A 192 16.76 -7.51 -3.52
C TYR A 192 15.87 -7.19 -2.31
N LYS A 193 14.72 -6.56 -2.51
CA LYS A 193 13.75 -6.33 -1.43
C LYS A 193 13.32 -7.64 -0.76
N THR A 194 13.01 -8.66 -1.57
CA THR A 194 12.57 -9.98 -1.07
C THR A 194 13.69 -10.68 -0.30
N LEU A 195 14.91 -10.69 -0.84
CA LEU A 195 16.08 -11.24 -0.15
C LEU A 195 16.41 -10.47 1.12
N GLY A 196 16.28 -9.14 1.10
CA GLY A 196 16.47 -8.29 2.27
C GLY A 196 15.47 -8.60 3.39
N MET A 197 14.19 -8.81 3.04
CA MET A 197 13.17 -9.22 4.00
C MET A 197 13.50 -10.58 4.64
N LEU A 198 13.91 -11.55 3.83
CA LEU A 198 14.32 -12.87 4.31
C LEU A 198 15.54 -12.77 5.24
N SER A 199 16.56 -12.01 4.86
CA SER A 199 17.73 -11.75 5.70
C SER A 199 17.35 -11.05 7.01
N PHE A 200 16.39 -10.12 6.98
CA PHE A 200 15.90 -9.44 8.18
C PHE A 200 15.20 -10.42 9.13
N GLN A 201 14.33 -11.29 8.61
CA GLN A 201 13.67 -12.35 9.38
C GLN A 201 14.66 -13.35 9.98
N GLU A 202 15.75 -13.65 9.27
CA GLU A 202 16.86 -14.49 9.76
C GLU A 202 17.83 -13.74 10.70
N GLN A 203 17.51 -12.49 11.10
CA GLN A 203 18.34 -11.62 11.94
C GLN A 203 19.74 -11.29 11.35
N LYS A 204 19.91 -11.48 10.05
CA LYS A 204 21.13 -11.10 9.30
C LYS A 204 21.06 -9.62 8.89
N LEU A 205 21.06 -8.73 9.88
CA LEU A 205 20.77 -7.31 9.70
C LEU A 205 21.70 -6.61 8.70
N MET A 206 23.01 -6.91 8.72
CA MET A 206 23.96 -6.33 7.78
C MET A 206 23.68 -6.74 6.33
N GLN A 207 23.30 -7.99 6.11
CA GLN A 207 22.94 -8.47 4.78
C GLN A 207 21.60 -7.87 4.32
N ALA A 208 20.62 -7.80 5.22
CA ALA A 208 19.34 -7.16 4.96
C ALA A 208 19.53 -5.70 4.54
N LYS A 209 20.35 -4.95 5.27
CA LYS A 209 20.71 -3.56 4.96
C LYS A 209 21.24 -3.40 3.54
N VAL A 210 22.27 -4.18 3.17
CA VAL A 210 22.86 -4.12 1.82
C VAL A 210 21.83 -4.42 0.74
N PHE A 211 20.93 -5.38 0.97
CA PHE A 211 19.88 -5.68 0.01
C PHE A 211 18.83 -4.57 -0.09
N MET A 212 18.42 -3.96 1.02
CA MET A 212 17.47 -2.84 0.99
C MET A 212 18.04 -1.61 0.29
N GLU A 213 19.31 -1.27 0.54
CA GLU A 213 20.00 -0.19 -0.15
C GLU A 213 20.06 -0.42 -1.66
N LYS A 214 20.35 -1.65 -2.09
CA LYS A 214 20.29 -2.01 -3.51
C LYS A 214 18.89 -1.90 -4.10
N ALA A 215 17.86 -2.29 -3.35
CA ALA A 215 16.48 -2.15 -3.81
C ALA A 215 16.10 -0.68 -4.04
N ILE A 216 16.43 0.20 -3.10
CA ILE A 216 16.16 1.65 -3.18
C ILE A 216 16.87 2.29 -4.38
N ASN A 217 18.11 1.89 -4.67
CA ASN A 217 18.88 2.46 -5.78
C ASN A 217 18.36 2.07 -7.16
N LEU A 218 17.53 1.02 -7.27
CA LEU A 218 17.11 0.42 -8.53
C LEU A 218 15.63 0.65 -8.88
N ALA A 219 14.86 1.27 -7.98
CA ALA A 219 13.43 1.48 -8.16
C ALA A 219 13.01 2.90 -7.71
N PRO A 220 11.93 3.45 -8.29
CA PRO A 220 11.38 4.73 -7.85
C PRO A 220 10.87 4.66 -6.40
N SER A 221 10.84 5.81 -5.72
CA SER A 221 10.49 5.95 -4.29
C SER A 221 9.17 5.24 -3.93
N ASN A 222 8.16 5.39 -4.79
CA ASN A 222 6.83 4.82 -4.62
C ASN A 222 6.76 3.28 -4.68
N LYS A 223 7.86 2.59 -4.96
CA LYS A 223 7.93 1.11 -4.95
C LYS A 223 8.84 0.55 -3.85
N VAL A 224 9.52 1.40 -3.08
CA VAL A 224 10.55 1.02 -2.10
C VAL A 224 10.26 1.47 -0.67
N SER A 225 9.04 1.91 -0.38
CA SER A 225 8.61 2.33 0.97
C SER A 225 8.89 1.27 2.05
N GLN A 226 8.60 0.00 1.76
CA GLN A 226 8.92 -1.12 2.67
C GLN A 226 10.43 -1.30 2.91
N ALA A 227 11.27 -1.05 1.89
CA ALA A 227 12.73 -1.16 2.04
C ALA A 227 13.26 -0.04 2.94
N HIS A 228 12.75 1.18 2.76
CA HIS A 228 13.01 2.29 3.68
C HIS A 228 12.56 1.97 5.10
N PHE A 229 11.35 1.45 5.30
CA PHE A 229 10.88 1.07 6.62
C PHE A 229 11.82 0.09 7.33
N ILE A 230 12.25 -0.98 6.65
CA ILE A 230 13.18 -1.97 7.21
C ILE A 230 14.56 -1.34 7.51
N LEU A 231 15.06 -0.43 6.67
CA LEU A 231 16.26 0.33 7.00
C LEU A 231 16.07 1.24 8.21
N GLY A 232 14.89 1.81 8.41
CA GLY A 232 14.54 2.55 9.62
C GLY A 232 14.71 1.69 10.86
N LEU A 233 14.12 0.49 10.87
CA LEU A 233 14.25 -0.49 11.96
C LEU A 233 15.71 -0.91 12.21
N ILE A 234 16.47 -1.20 11.14
CA ILE A 234 17.88 -1.58 11.26
C ILE A 234 18.74 -0.45 11.86
N ASN A 235 18.40 0.80 11.59
CA ASN A 235 19.15 1.97 12.05
C ASN A 235 18.56 2.60 13.32
N GLU A 236 17.73 1.90 14.12
CA GLU A 236 17.15 2.46 15.36
C GLU A 236 18.19 3.01 16.35
N ILE A 237 19.40 2.45 16.35
CA ILE A 237 20.54 2.95 17.17
C ILE A 237 20.99 4.36 16.74
N ASP A 238 20.74 4.74 15.48
CA ASP A 238 21.00 6.07 14.92
C ASP A 238 19.66 6.76 14.60
N PRO A 239 19.06 7.49 15.57
CA PRO A 239 17.74 8.10 15.42
C PRO A 239 17.61 9.05 14.24
N LEU A 240 18.70 9.70 13.80
CA LEU A 240 18.65 10.59 12.64
C LEU A 240 18.47 9.80 11.35
N LYS A 241 19.20 8.69 11.20
CA LYS A 241 19.04 7.79 10.04
C LYS A 241 17.71 7.04 10.07
N ALA A 242 17.32 6.55 11.25
CA ALA A 242 16.02 5.92 11.43
C ALA A 242 14.89 6.87 11.02
N ARG A 243 14.91 8.11 11.51
CA ARG A 243 13.92 9.14 11.13
C ARG A 243 13.87 9.34 9.63
N TYR A 244 15.01 9.58 8.97
CA TYR A 244 15.06 9.78 7.53
C TYR A 244 14.35 8.65 6.78
N HIS A 245 14.70 7.41 7.11
CA HIS A 245 14.12 6.25 6.44
C HIS A 245 12.63 6.06 6.73
N PHE A 246 12.20 6.28 7.97
CA PHE A 246 10.77 6.23 8.26
C PHE A 246 10.00 7.37 7.58
N GLU A 247 10.57 8.58 7.46
CA GLU A 247 9.97 9.69 6.71
C GLU A 247 9.79 9.35 5.23
N MET A 248 10.79 8.73 4.58
CA MET A 248 10.68 8.28 3.19
C MET A 248 9.62 7.19 3.00
N ALA A 249 9.46 6.29 3.97
CA ALA A 249 8.43 5.27 3.94
C ALA A 249 7.03 5.89 4.18
N ALA A 250 6.92 6.80 5.14
CA ALA A 250 5.70 7.52 5.49
C ALA A 250 5.20 8.43 4.36
N SER A 251 6.09 9.08 3.60
CA SER A 251 5.70 9.94 2.47
C SER A 251 4.99 9.18 1.35
N GLU A 252 5.22 7.88 1.25
CA GLU A 252 4.56 6.97 0.31
C GLU A 252 3.36 6.23 0.95
N GLY A 253 2.94 6.66 2.15
CA GLY A 253 1.78 6.12 2.86
C GLY A 253 2.01 4.77 3.56
N PHE A 254 3.26 4.39 3.86
CA PHE A 254 3.55 3.15 4.57
C PHE A 254 3.20 3.27 6.06
N LEU A 255 2.04 2.73 6.44
CA LEU A 255 1.35 2.93 7.72
C LEU A 255 2.23 2.62 8.93
N GLU A 256 2.97 1.52 8.88
CA GLU A 256 3.82 1.05 9.97
C GLU A 256 4.95 2.04 10.33
N SER A 257 5.25 3.00 9.44
CA SER A 257 6.22 4.06 9.70
C SER A 257 5.67 5.13 10.64
N PHE A 258 4.35 5.37 10.66
CA PHE A 258 3.75 6.46 11.42
C PHE A 258 3.93 6.28 12.92
N VAL A 259 3.72 5.06 13.43
CA VAL A 259 3.90 4.76 14.85
C VAL A 259 5.36 4.93 15.27
N ASN A 260 6.30 4.46 14.44
CA ASN A 260 7.73 4.55 14.71
C ASN A 260 8.22 6.01 14.68
N LEU A 261 7.78 6.81 13.71
CA LEU A 261 8.05 8.25 13.67
C LEU A 261 7.45 8.98 14.87
N GLY A 262 6.20 8.66 15.23
CA GLY A 262 5.53 9.26 16.37
C GLY A 262 6.33 9.04 17.66
N PHE A 263 6.68 7.79 17.97
CA PHE A 263 7.47 7.50 19.17
C PHE A 263 8.89 8.04 19.10
N LEU A 264 9.53 8.06 17.93
CA LEU A 264 10.86 8.63 17.76
C LEU A 264 10.86 10.14 18.01
N GLU A 265 9.89 10.86 17.46
CA GLU A 265 9.69 12.30 17.69
C GLU A 265 9.33 12.58 19.15
N LEU A 266 8.47 11.76 19.78
CA LEU A 266 8.06 11.95 21.17
C LEU A 266 9.19 11.71 22.18
N ASN A 267 9.88 10.57 22.04
CA ASN A 267 10.79 10.07 23.08
C ASN A 267 12.22 10.57 22.88
N TYR A 268 12.70 10.61 21.63
CA TYR A 268 14.08 10.99 21.34
C TYR A 268 14.21 12.48 21.03
N PHE A 269 13.46 12.97 20.05
CA PHE A 269 13.53 14.39 19.64
C PHE A 269 12.70 15.34 20.52
N ARG A 270 11.86 14.79 21.41
CA ARG A 270 10.95 15.53 22.30
C ARG A 270 10.05 16.53 21.56
N ASN A 271 9.69 16.23 20.31
CA ASN A 271 8.83 17.04 19.48
C ASN A 271 7.39 16.51 19.54
N ILE A 272 6.66 16.94 20.59
CA ILE A 272 5.28 16.48 20.82
C ILE A 272 4.36 16.89 19.67
N TYR A 273 4.56 18.06 19.08
CA TYR A 273 3.76 18.54 17.96
C TYR A 273 3.86 17.61 16.74
N LYS A 274 5.09 17.29 16.28
CA LYS A 274 5.29 16.36 15.16
C LYS A 274 4.81 14.96 15.48
N SER A 275 5.11 14.47 16.68
CA SER A 275 4.64 13.17 17.16
C SER A 275 3.10 13.05 17.03
N LYS A 276 2.38 14.08 17.51
CA LYS A 276 0.92 14.15 17.44
C LYS A 276 0.41 14.12 16.00
N LEU A 277 1.08 14.79 15.06
CA LEU A 277 0.71 14.74 13.64
C LEU A 277 0.82 13.32 13.08
N TRP A 278 1.94 12.63 13.32
CA TRP A 278 2.14 11.26 12.85
C TRP A 278 1.12 10.28 13.46
N PHE A 279 0.92 10.36 14.77
CA PHE A 279 -0.08 9.51 15.43
C PHE A 279 -1.51 9.82 14.99
N LYS A 280 -1.85 11.08 14.72
CA LYS A 280 -3.17 11.43 14.19
C LYS A 280 -3.42 10.80 12.82
N LEU A 281 -2.44 10.86 11.91
CA LEU A 281 -2.55 10.22 10.59
C LEU A 281 -2.79 8.71 10.72
N GLY A 282 -2.02 8.01 11.56
CA GLY A 282 -2.21 6.57 11.77
C GLY A 282 -3.53 6.23 12.45
N ALA A 283 -3.96 7.03 13.44
CA ALA A 283 -5.22 6.85 14.15
C ALA A 283 -6.44 7.02 13.22
N GLU A 284 -6.40 7.98 12.29
CA GLU A 284 -7.44 8.17 11.26
C GLU A 284 -7.56 6.95 10.33
N LEU A 285 -6.48 6.18 10.17
CA LEU A 285 -6.43 4.96 9.36
C LEU A 285 -6.70 3.68 10.19
N GLY A 286 -7.06 3.84 11.47
CA GLY A 286 -7.43 2.73 12.36
C GLY A 286 -6.25 2.03 13.04
N ASP A 287 -5.04 2.58 13.02
CA ASP A 287 -3.92 2.00 13.77
C ASP A 287 -4.05 2.32 15.27
N TYR A 288 -4.37 1.28 16.06
CA TYR A 288 -4.53 1.40 17.50
C TYR A 288 -3.22 1.79 18.22
N ASN A 289 -2.04 1.44 17.69
CA ASN A 289 -0.78 1.86 18.30
C ASN A 289 -0.58 3.37 18.16
N CYS A 290 -1.01 3.93 17.02
CA CYS A 290 -1.05 5.37 16.83
C CYS A 290 -2.08 6.05 17.74
N MET A 291 -3.24 5.43 17.99
CA MET A 291 -4.21 5.94 18.98
C MET A 291 -3.63 6.00 20.40
N ILE A 292 -2.91 4.95 20.80
CA ILE A 292 -2.19 4.90 22.08
C ILE A 292 -1.10 5.99 22.14
N GLY A 293 -0.32 6.16 21.07
CA GLY A 293 0.68 7.22 20.98
C GLY A 293 0.06 8.63 21.04
N LEU A 294 -1.12 8.82 20.46
CA LEU A 294 -1.87 10.08 20.55
C LEU A 294 -2.33 10.36 21.98
N PHE A 295 -2.77 9.34 22.71
CA PHE A 295 -3.05 9.44 24.15
C PHE A 295 -1.80 9.87 24.92
N ASP A 296 -0.66 9.23 24.66
CA ASP A 296 0.62 9.57 25.31
C ASP A 296 1.03 11.04 25.04
N CYS A 297 0.78 11.54 23.82
CA CYS A 297 1.00 12.96 23.49
C CYS A 297 0.13 13.90 24.33
N TYR A 298 -1.17 13.65 24.43
CA TYR A 298 -2.06 14.50 25.24
C TYR A 298 -1.72 14.45 26.73
N MET A 299 -1.29 13.30 27.24
CA MET A 299 -0.80 13.16 28.61
C MET A 299 0.47 13.99 28.86
N LYS A 300 1.38 14.07 27.87
CA LYS A 300 2.58 14.92 27.94
C LYS A 300 2.28 16.41 27.83
N GLU A 301 1.25 16.79 27.05
CA GLU A 301 0.75 18.17 26.95
C GLU A 301 -0.15 18.58 28.13
N GLU A 302 -0.41 17.66 29.07
CA GLU A 302 -1.35 17.87 30.19
C GLU A 302 -2.77 18.25 29.72
N ASN A 303 -3.14 17.81 28.51
CA ASN A 303 -4.45 18.02 27.95
C ASN A 303 -5.39 16.88 28.36
N TRP A 304 -5.83 16.91 29.63
CA TRP A 304 -6.61 15.84 30.26
C TRP A 304 -7.91 15.52 29.52
N LYS A 305 -8.60 16.56 29.00
CA LYS A 305 -9.87 16.38 28.28
C LYS A 305 -9.68 15.55 27.00
N ASN A 306 -8.71 15.94 26.17
CA ASN A 306 -8.44 15.20 24.93
C ASN A 306 -7.81 13.83 25.21
N ALA A 307 -6.98 13.72 26.24
CA ALA A 307 -6.45 12.42 26.69
C ALA A 307 -7.59 11.45 27.03
N LYS A 308 -8.60 11.88 27.79
CA LYS A 308 -9.77 11.07 28.14
C LYS A 308 -10.58 10.66 26.91
N ILE A 309 -10.90 11.61 26.03
CA ILE A 309 -11.62 11.33 24.79
C ILE A 309 -10.88 10.29 23.94
N THR A 310 -9.56 10.46 23.76
CA THR A 310 -8.75 9.52 22.99
C THR A 310 -8.67 8.16 23.68
N TYR A 311 -8.49 8.13 25.00
CA TYR A 311 -8.49 6.89 25.78
C TYR A 311 -9.81 6.11 25.60
N ASP A 312 -10.97 6.76 25.78
CA ASP A 312 -12.27 6.10 25.67
C ASP A 312 -12.51 5.55 24.26
N LYS A 313 -12.17 6.35 23.23
CA LYS A 313 -12.21 5.91 21.83
C LYS A 313 -11.30 4.71 21.57
N THR A 314 -10.09 4.71 22.12
CA THR A 314 -9.12 3.63 21.93
C THR A 314 -9.60 2.35 22.61
N VAL A 315 -10.10 2.42 23.85
CA VAL A 315 -10.65 1.27 24.56
C VAL A 315 -11.84 0.67 23.83
N HIS A 316 -12.75 1.51 23.34
CA HIS A 316 -13.88 1.06 22.53
C HIS A 316 -13.39 0.33 21.27
N TYR A 317 -12.47 0.94 20.53
CA TYR A 317 -11.91 0.35 19.31
C TYR A 317 -11.21 -0.99 19.58
N LEU A 318 -10.37 -1.07 20.61
CA LEU A 318 -9.66 -2.30 21.02
C LEU A 318 -10.61 -3.44 21.40
N ARG A 319 -11.76 -3.10 21.98
CA ARG A 319 -12.83 -4.05 22.31
C ARG A 319 -13.52 -4.56 21.03
N ASP A 320 -13.84 -3.66 20.11
CA ASP A 320 -14.50 -4.01 18.85
C ASP A 320 -13.67 -5.00 18.01
N ILE A 321 -12.36 -4.77 17.93
CA ILE A 321 -11.44 -5.65 17.20
C ILE A 321 -11.02 -6.90 17.99
N LYS A 322 -11.51 -7.07 19.23
CA LYS A 322 -11.16 -8.18 20.14
C LYS A 322 -9.64 -8.42 20.26
N SER A 323 -8.87 -7.32 20.31
CA SER A 323 -7.40 -7.38 20.30
C SER A 323 -6.77 -8.12 21.49
N GLY A 324 -7.50 -8.24 22.60
CA GLY A 324 -6.96 -8.73 23.87
C GLY A 324 -6.04 -7.73 24.59
N ILE A 325 -5.85 -6.53 24.03
CA ILE A 325 -5.03 -5.47 24.63
C ILE A 325 -5.86 -4.73 25.68
N ASN A 326 -5.36 -4.68 26.91
CA ASN A 326 -5.94 -3.87 27.98
C ASN A 326 -5.12 -2.58 28.16
N LEU A 327 -5.71 -1.44 27.79
CA LEU A 327 -5.06 -0.14 27.86
C LEU A 327 -4.78 0.31 29.30
N ASP A 328 -5.64 -0.05 30.26
CA ASP A 328 -5.43 0.26 31.68
C ASP A 328 -4.18 -0.40 32.22
N HIS A 329 -3.94 -1.65 31.82
CA HIS A 329 -2.70 -2.34 32.19
C HIS A 329 -1.50 -1.76 31.45
N LEU A 330 -1.64 -1.47 30.15
CA LEU A 330 -0.54 -0.98 29.31
C LEU A 330 -0.08 0.44 29.68
N ARG A 331 -0.96 1.26 30.26
CA ARG A 331 -0.73 2.67 30.61
C ARG A 331 -1.19 3.01 32.02
N SER A 332 -1.06 2.08 32.97
CA SER A 332 -1.57 2.20 34.35
C SER A 332 -1.26 3.54 35.01
N SER A 333 0.02 3.92 35.07
CA SER A 333 0.46 5.19 35.68
C SER A 333 -0.16 6.42 35.00
N SER A 334 -0.25 6.43 33.67
CA SER A 334 -0.85 7.53 32.93
C SER A 334 -2.36 7.61 33.16
N VAL A 335 -3.05 6.47 33.18
CA VAL A 335 -4.50 6.40 33.40
C VAL A 335 -4.87 6.81 34.83
N GLU A 336 -4.11 6.36 35.83
CA GLU A 336 -4.27 6.79 37.23
C GLU A 336 -4.10 8.30 37.36
N LYS A 337 -3.04 8.86 36.75
CA LYS A 337 -2.82 10.32 36.72
C LYS A 337 -3.99 11.04 36.06
N LEU A 338 -4.45 10.55 34.90
CA LEU A 338 -5.58 11.15 34.19
C LEU A 338 -6.84 11.20 35.05
N ASN A 339 -7.21 10.08 35.68
CA ASN A 339 -8.41 9.98 36.51
C ASN A 339 -8.33 10.91 37.72
N ARG A 340 -7.16 11.00 38.37
CA ARG A 340 -6.94 11.94 39.48
C ARG A 340 -7.14 13.39 39.06
N MET A 341 -6.48 13.82 37.98
CA MET A 341 -6.55 15.21 37.51
C MET A 341 -7.95 15.61 37.04
N LEU A 342 -8.69 14.69 36.41
CA LEU A 342 -10.09 14.95 36.02
C LEU A 342 -11.00 15.08 37.24
N GLY A 343 -10.83 14.24 38.26
CA GLY A 343 -11.57 14.37 39.52
C GLY A 343 -11.32 15.70 40.22
N GLU A 344 -10.07 16.16 40.26
CA GLU A 344 -9.71 17.49 40.79
C GLU A 344 -10.39 18.64 40.01
N LEU A 345 -10.41 18.54 38.67
CA LEU A 345 -11.06 19.53 37.81
C LEU A 345 -12.59 19.55 38.00
N GLU A 346 -13.23 18.40 38.14
CA GLU A 346 -14.67 18.29 38.39
C GLU A 346 -15.04 18.82 39.78
N HIS A 347 -14.26 18.52 40.82
CA HIS A 347 -14.43 19.07 42.16
C HIS A 347 -14.21 20.60 42.21
N SER A 348 -13.23 21.12 41.46
CA SER A 348 -13.03 22.57 41.36
C SER A 348 -14.19 23.28 40.65
N ALA A 349 -14.74 22.68 39.59
CA ALA A 349 -15.87 23.22 38.85
C ALA A 349 -17.18 23.16 39.66
N SER A 350 -17.40 22.09 40.42
CA SER A 350 -18.56 21.97 41.32
C SER A 350 -18.49 22.97 42.47
N ASN A 351 -17.31 23.20 43.05
CA ASN A 351 -17.08 24.24 44.07
C ASN A 351 -17.31 25.66 43.51
N ILE A 352 -16.86 25.96 42.29
CA ILE A 352 -17.13 27.27 41.66
C ILE A 352 -18.62 27.46 41.34
N SER A 353 -19.33 26.41 40.94
CA SER A 353 -20.78 26.48 40.68
C SER A 353 -21.61 26.63 41.97
N SER A 354 -21.15 26.06 43.09
CA SER A 354 -21.79 26.22 44.40
C SER A 354 -21.50 27.58 45.03
N ILE A 355 -20.30 28.14 44.84
CA ILE A 355 -19.98 29.54 45.22
C ILE A 355 -20.84 30.53 44.43
N LYS A 356 -21.01 30.32 43.11
CA LYS A 356 -21.91 31.16 42.29
C LYS A 356 -23.39 31.05 42.69
N LYS A 357 -23.84 29.90 43.23
CA LYS A 357 -25.18 29.75 43.80
C LYS A 357 -25.33 30.43 45.17
N GLN A 358 -24.30 30.40 46.00
CA GLN A 358 -24.29 31.13 47.28
C GLN A 358 -24.25 32.66 47.13
N ASP A 359 -23.56 33.19 46.11
CA ASP A 359 -23.58 34.63 45.82
C ASP A 359 -24.90 35.11 45.20
N SER A 360 -25.74 34.20 44.67
CA SER A 360 -27.13 34.52 44.28
C SER A 360 -28.16 34.41 45.42
N GLU A 361 -27.74 33.97 46.62
CA GLU A 361 -28.61 33.78 47.80
C GLU A 361 -28.36 34.80 48.93
N LYS A 362 -27.55 35.84 48.71
CA LYS A 362 -27.52 36.99 49.65
C LYS A 362 -28.74 37.88 49.41
N PRO A 363 -29.55 38.18 50.45
CA PRO A 363 -30.76 38.98 50.29
C PRO A 363 -30.40 40.40 49.91
N ILE A 364 -30.90 40.83 48.76
CA ILE A 364 -30.99 42.25 48.40
C ILE A 364 -32.01 42.86 49.36
N VAL A 365 -31.55 43.70 50.28
CA VAL A 365 -32.43 44.61 51.02
C VAL A 365 -32.97 45.62 50.01
N GLU A 366 -34.25 45.51 49.70
CA GLU A 366 -34.99 46.44 48.86
C GLU A 366 -34.91 47.86 49.44
N LYS A 367 -34.39 48.78 48.63
CA LYS A 367 -34.90 50.15 48.58
C LYS A 367 -35.26 50.44 47.15
N GLU A 368 -36.56 50.60 46.94
CA GLU A 368 -37.17 51.18 45.75
C GLU A 368 -36.44 52.47 45.36
N ILE A 369 -36.22 52.67 44.06
CA ILE A 369 -36.79 53.78 43.30
C ILE A 369 -36.62 53.47 41.81
N THR A 370 -37.78 53.53 41.16
CA THR A 370 -38.03 53.49 39.72
C THR A 370 -37.33 54.62 38.97
N GLY A 371 -37.00 54.36 37.70
CA GLY A 371 -36.87 55.41 36.69
C GLY A 371 -35.47 55.59 36.11
N ALA A 372 -35.26 55.02 34.93
CA ALA A 372 -34.84 55.75 33.73
C ALA A 372 -34.35 54.73 32.67
N MET A 373 -35.26 54.37 31.76
CA MET A 373 -34.84 54.16 30.38
C MET A 373 -34.23 55.47 29.88
N ALA A 374 -32.95 55.47 29.54
CA ALA A 374 -32.43 56.22 28.40
C ALA A 374 -30.92 56.04 28.23
N LYS A 375 -30.54 55.62 27.02
CA LYS A 375 -29.37 56.07 26.26
C LYS A 375 -27.98 55.74 26.82
N SER A 376 -27.25 55.01 25.99
CA SER A 376 -26.10 55.52 25.21
C SER A 376 -25.03 54.42 25.13
N LYS A 377 -24.77 53.94 23.90
CA LYS A 377 -23.60 54.24 23.07
C LYS A 377 -22.39 53.37 23.41
N TRP A 378 -22.06 52.51 22.45
CA TRP A 378 -20.76 52.32 21.78
C TRP A 378 -19.45 52.32 22.60
N ASP A 379 -18.59 51.39 22.14
CA ASP A 379 -17.12 51.29 22.28
C ASP A 379 -16.62 50.73 23.62
N ILE A 380 -15.81 49.65 23.68
CA ILE A 380 -14.65 49.20 22.88
C ILE A 380 -14.63 47.68 22.72
#